data_AF-A0A3L7Y6C2-F1
#
_entry.id   AF-A0A3L7Y6C2-F1
#
_cell.length_a   1.000
_cell.length_b   1.000
_cell.length_c   1.000
_cell.angle_alpha   90.00
_cell.angle_beta   90.00
_cell.angle_gamma   90.00
#
_symmetry.space_group_name_H-M   'P 1'
#
loop_
_entity.id
_entity.type
_entity.pdbx_description
1 polymer ?
#
loop_
_entity_poly.entity_id
_entity_poly.type
_entity_poly.pdbx_seq_one_letter_code
_entity_poly.pdbx_strand_id
1 'polypeptide(L)'
;MINRLADRIEEALRRDATGRLPALPLPLPEALTPLRLPGLEPVDLNPPASSNPRIAVVTALLVPPVALGSCSPTGGGESVDPHPFDCQVLLIKRAERGRHGGQIALPGGELEGDETPQETAIRELHEELGFHAADPEHDIRFVGSLDPAYVPASNFLVQVLVAVAPQTPQITPDPREVAETLGAELGLFDPRHEVHVVDAEEQGQRLRYGVIPVPGERRVWGLTARLLCELASRLAQA
;
A
#
# COMPACT_ATOMS: atom_id res chain seq x y z
N MET A 1 -21.83 3.94 3.27
CA MET A 1 -20.83 3.39 2.33
C MET A 1 -19.56 2.99 3.06
N ILE A 2 -18.93 3.91 3.81
CA ILE A 2 -17.71 3.64 4.58
C ILE A 2 -17.83 2.48 5.60
N ASN A 3 -18.90 2.41 6.39
CA ASN A 3 -19.08 1.30 7.35
C ASN A 3 -19.13 -0.07 6.65
N ARG A 4 -19.81 -0.15 5.48
CA ARG A 4 -19.83 -1.38 4.69
C ARG A 4 -18.44 -1.73 4.14
N LEU A 5 -17.64 -0.73 3.75
CA LEU A 5 -16.26 -0.95 3.31
C LEU A 5 -15.39 -1.42 4.48
N ALA A 6 -15.50 -0.78 5.64
CA ALA A 6 -14.82 -1.17 6.86
C ALA A 6 -15.13 -2.62 7.24
N ASP A 7 -16.41 -2.99 7.29
CA ASP A 7 -16.86 -4.34 7.64
C ASP A 7 -16.35 -5.39 6.62
N ARG A 8 -16.36 -5.07 5.32
CA ARG A 8 -15.79 -5.95 4.27
C ARG A 8 -14.29 -6.15 4.44
N ILE A 9 -13.54 -5.11 4.78
CA ILE A 9 -12.10 -5.21 5.02
C ILE A 9 -11.83 -6.00 6.31
N GLU A 10 -12.56 -5.74 7.39
CA GLU A 10 -12.42 -6.49 8.65
C GLU A 10 -12.71 -7.98 8.45
N GLU A 11 -13.71 -8.32 7.63
CA GLU A 11 -13.99 -9.69 7.22
C GLU A 11 -12.81 -10.28 6.42
N ALA A 12 -12.36 -9.58 5.38
CA ALA A 12 -11.28 -10.05 4.49
C ALA A 12 -9.91 -10.17 5.19
N LEU A 13 -9.72 -9.42 6.27
CA LEU A 13 -8.53 -9.43 7.12
C LEU A 13 -8.72 -10.21 8.42
N ARG A 14 -9.86 -10.91 8.59
CA ARG A 14 -10.11 -11.70 9.78
C ARG A 14 -9.10 -12.84 9.86
N ARG A 15 -8.38 -12.87 10.98
CA ARG A 15 -7.43 -13.93 11.30
C ARG A 15 -8.14 -15.11 11.95
N ASP A 16 -7.64 -16.32 11.68
CA ASP A 16 -8.10 -17.54 12.35
C ASP A 16 -7.64 -17.61 13.81
N ALA A 17 -8.02 -18.68 14.52
CA ALA A 17 -7.63 -18.89 15.92
C ALA A 17 -6.11 -19.01 16.14
N THR A 18 -5.32 -19.18 15.09
CA THR A 18 -3.84 -19.24 15.12
C THR A 18 -3.20 -17.90 14.74
N GLY A 19 -4.00 -16.88 14.48
CA GLY A 19 -3.54 -15.55 14.08
C GLY A 19 -3.16 -15.44 12.60
N ARG A 20 -3.53 -16.41 11.76
CA ARG A 20 -3.19 -16.41 10.32
C ARG A 20 -4.31 -15.79 9.51
N LEU A 21 -3.95 -15.03 8.48
CA LEU A 21 -4.88 -14.62 7.45
C LEU A 21 -5.30 -15.84 6.60
N PRO A 22 -6.53 -15.84 6.04
CA PRO A 22 -6.92 -16.87 5.09
C PRO A 22 -6.01 -16.83 3.86
N ALA A 23 -5.91 -17.98 3.19
CA ALA A 23 -5.20 -18.10 1.93
C ALA A 23 -5.71 -17.06 0.92
N LEU A 24 -4.80 -16.52 0.11
CA LEU A 24 -5.16 -15.49 -0.84
C LEU A 24 -6.18 -16.03 -1.86
N PRO A 25 -7.33 -15.35 -2.02
CA PRO A 25 -8.31 -15.59 -3.07
C PRO A 25 -7.74 -15.79 -4.47
N LEU A 26 -6.88 -14.86 -4.87
CA LEU A 26 -6.22 -14.79 -6.15
C LEU A 26 -4.73 -14.65 -5.86
N PRO A 27 -3.87 -15.48 -6.48
CA PRO A 27 -2.43 -15.36 -6.30
C PRO A 27 -1.92 -14.03 -6.83
N LEU A 28 -0.86 -13.51 -6.21
CA LEU A 28 -0.20 -12.30 -6.70
C LEU A 28 0.51 -12.57 -8.04
N PRO A 29 0.52 -11.62 -8.98
CA PRO A 29 1.31 -11.76 -10.21
C PRO A 29 2.79 -12.01 -9.92
N GLU A 30 3.38 -13.03 -10.55
CA GLU A 30 4.78 -13.41 -10.34
C GLU A 30 5.76 -12.26 -10.62
N ALA A 31 5.42 -11.41 -11.59
CA ALA A 31 6.19 -10.22 -11.97
C ALA A 31 6.41 -9.24 -10.81
N LEU A 32 5.57 -9.26 -9.76
CA LEU A 32 5.76 -8.44 -8.56
C LEU A 32 6.88 -8.95 -7.64
N THR A 33 7.50 -10.08 -7.96
CA THR A 33 8.76 -10.52 -7.34
C THR A 33 9.92 -10.09 -8.26
N PRO A 34 10.77 -9.14 -7.83
CA PRO A 34 11.90 -8.70 -8.65
C PRO A 34 12.86 -9.86 -8.95
N LEU A 35 13.41 -9.87 -10.17
CA LEU A 35 14.42 -10.83 -10.61
C LEU A 35 15.75 -10.10 -10.82
N ARG A 36 16.86 -10.69 -10.37
CA ARG A 36 18.22 -10.14 -10.54
C ARG A 36 18.74 -10.45 -11.94
N LEU A 37 19.13 -9.43 -12.69
CA LEU A 37 19.75 -9.61 -14.00
C LEU A 37 21.27 -9.82 -13.87
N PRO A 38 21.89 -10.62 -14.75
CA PRO A 38 21.30 -11.31 -15.91
C PRO A 38 20.67 -12.68 -15.61
N GLY A 39 20.89 -13.26 -14.43
CA GLY A 39 20.51 -14.65 -14.10
C GLY A 39 19.01 -14.91 -13.94
N LEU A 40 18.21 -13.84 -13.84
CA LEU A 40 16.77 -13.88 -13.52
C LEU A 40 16.46 -14.64 -12.22
N GLU A 41 17.40 -14.62 -11.27
CA GLU A 41 17.20 -15.20 -9.95
C GLU A 41 16.21 -14.34 -9.16
N PRO A 42 15.14 -14.92 -8.60
CA PRO A 42 14.21 -14.17 -7.75
C PRO A 42 14.92 -13.55 -6.56
N VAL A 43 14.59 -12.30 -6.25
CA VAL A 43 15.01 -11.67 -4.99
C VAL A 43 14.29 -12.39 -3.85
N ASP A 44 15.06 -12.95 -2.90
CA ASP A 44 14.49 -13.50 -1.67
C ASP A 44 13.89 -12.37 -0.83
N LEU A 45 12.60 -12.48 -0.55
CA LEU A 45 11.84 -11.50 0.22
C LEU A 45 11.63 -11.95 1.67
N ASN A 46 12.41 -12.92 2.13
CA ASN A 46 12.45 -13.33 3.53
C ASN A 46 13.70 -12.75 4.21
N PRO A 47 13.60 -12.43 5.51
CA PRO A 47 14.78 -12.03 6.26
C PRO A 47 15.77 -13.21 6.34
N PRO A 48 17.07 -12.97 6.11
CA PRO A 48 18.09 -13.98 6.36
C PRO A 48 18.04 -14.47 7.81
N ALA A 49 18.33 -15.75 8.06
CA ALA A 49 18.22 -16.36 9.40
C ALA A 49 19.07 -15.66 10.48
N SER A 50 20.16 -15.00 10.11
CA SER A 50 21.04 -14.24 11.02
C SER A 50 20.74 -12.74 11.07
N SER A 51 19.72 -12.27 10.33
CA SER A 51 19.37 -10.85 10.29
C SER A 51 18.51 -10.46 11.49
N ASN A 52 18.70 -9.24 11.97
CA ASN A 52 17.79 -8.59 12.90
C ASN A 52 17.16 -7.40 12.16
N PRO A 53 16.06 -7.60 11.41
CA PRO A 53 15.47 -6.54 10.62
C PRO A 53 14.92 -5.43 11.53
N ARG A 54 15.09 -4.19 11.10
CA ARG A 54 14.42 -3.05 11.75
C ARG A 54 12.93 -3.12 11.43
N ILE A 55 12.09 -2.55 12.28
CA ILE A 55 10.64 -2.56 12.07
C ILE A 55 10.24 -1.22 11.47
N ALA A 56 9.47 -1.26 10.40
CA ALA A 56 8.77 -0.10 9.86
C ALA A 56 7.27 -0.38 9.83
N VAL A 57 6.47 0.66 9.84
CA VAL A 57 5.02 0.57 9.73
C VAL A 57 4.56 1.43 8.57
N VAL A 58 3.69 0.88 7.73
CA VAL A 58 3.04 1.62 6.64
C VAL A 58 1.53 1.50 6.75
N THR A 59 0.82 2.52 6.28
CA THR A 59 -0.64 2.57 6.32
C THR A 59 -1.26 2.57 4.93
N ALA A 60 -2.01 1.52 4.61
CA ALA A 60 -2.99 1.55 3.52
C ALA A 60 -4.24 2.29 3.98
N LEU A 61 -4.24 3.62 3.86
CA LEU A 61 -5.39 4.47 4.16
C LEU A 61 -6.33 4.51 2.96
N LEU A 62 -7.49 3.87 3.09
CA LEU A 62 -8.55 3.86 2.10
C LEU A 62 -9.52 5.01 2.34
N VAL A 63 -9.70 5.84 1.32
CA VAL A 63 -10.59 7.00 1.32
C VAL A 63 -11.67 6.82 0.25
N PRO A 64 -12.82 7.52 0.34
CA PRO A 64 -13.82 7.46 -0.72
C PRO A 64 -13.22 7.97 -2.03
N PRO A 65 -13.72 7.52 -3.18
CA PRO A 65 -13.32 8.10 -4.46
C PRO A 65 -13.68 9.59 -4.46
N VAL A 66 -12.71 10.44 -4.76
CA VAL A 66 -12.98 11.88 -4.92
C VAL A 66 -13.84 12.03 -6.18
N ALA A 67 -15.12 12.35 -5.98
CA ALA A 67 -16.06 12.58 -7.06
C ALA A 67 -15.69 13.88 -7.82
N LEU A 68 -14.84 13.76 -8.83
CA LEU A 68 -14.81 14.52 -10.08
C LEU A 68 -13.61 14.04 -10.92
N GLY A 69 -13.88 13.17 -11.90
CA GLY A 69 -12.89 12.72 -12.89
C GLY A 69 -12.30 11.32 -12.65
N SER A 70 -12.94 10.44 -11.88
CA SER A 70 -12.56 9.02 -11.80
C SER A 70 -12.63 8.39 -13.18
N CYS A 71 -11.47 8.11 -13.78
CA CYS A 71 -11.36 7.29 -14.97
C CYS A 71 -11.60 5.84 -14.57
N SER A 72 -12.87 5.44 -14.44
CA SER A 72 -13.21 4.03 -14.58
C SER A 72 -12.81 3.59 -16.00
N PRO A 73 -12.18 2.42 -16.19
CA PRO A 73 -11.92 1.88 -17.52
C PRO A 73 -13.23 1.58 -18.29
N THR A 74 -14.35 1.53 -17.57
CA THR A 74 -15.70 1.43 -18.11
C THR A 74 -16.41 2.77 -17.93
N GLY A 75 -16.61 3.49 -19.03
CA GLY A 75 -17.24 4.81 -19.06
C GLY A 75 -18.55 4.92 -18.28
N GLY A 76 -18.82 6.13 -17.81
CA GLY A 76 -19.90 6.48 -16.90
C GLY A 76 -21.26 5.86 -17.21
N GLY A 77 -21.71 5.03 -16.29
CA GLY A 77 -23.11 4.74 -16.04
C GLY A 77 -23.31 4.77 -14.52
N GLU A 78 -24.46 5.26 -14.07
CA GLU A 78 -24.92 5.09 -12.69
C GLU A 78 -25.09 3.59 -12.41
N SER A 79 -23.99 2.90 -12.08
CA SER A 79 -24.03 1.56 -11.52
C SER A 79 -24.49 1.68 -10.08
N VAL A 80 -25.71 1.21 -9.80
CA VAL A 80 -26.27 1.11 -8.45
C VAL A 80 -25.60 -0.02 -7.64
N ASP A 81 -24.80 -0.86 -8.30
CA ASP A 81 -23.93 -1.83 -7.64
C ASP A 81 -22.56 -1.19 -7.40
N PRO A 82 -22.15 -1.01 -6.13
CA PRO A 82 -20.82 -0.48 -5.82
C PRO A 82 -19.76 -1.41 -6.40
N HIS A 83 -18.81 -0.87 -7.16
CA HIS A 83 -17.67 -1.65 -7.64
C HIS A 83 -16.96 -2.23 -6.41
N PRO A 84 -16.40 -3.46 -6.46
CA PRO A 84 -15.79 -4.10 -5.28
C PRO A 84 -14.72 -3.23 -4.60
N PHE A 85 -14.14 -2.28 -5.35
CA PHE A 85 -13.10 -1.35 -4.95
C PHE A 85 -13.54 0.12 -4.95
N ASP A 86 -14.77 0.47 -4.58
CA ASP A 86 -15.25 1.87 -4.47
C ASP A 86 -14.50 2.67 -3.37
N CYS A 87 -13.18 2.73 -3.48
CA CYS A 87 -12.25 3.42 -2.62
C CYS A 87 -10.95 3.70 -3.38
N GLN A 88 -10.28 4.75 -2.94
CA GLN A 88 -8.91 5.04 -3.34
C GLN A 88 -7.98 4.73 -2.17
N VAL A 89 -6.78 4.29 -2.46
CA VAL A 89 -5.68 4.30 -1.49
C VAL A 89 -4.93 5.61 -1.59
N LEU A 90 -4.67 6.23 -0.44
CA LEU A 90 -3.80 7.41 -0.36
C LEU A 90 -2.34 6.97 -0.42
N LEU A 91 -1.60 7.53 -1.37
CA LEU A 91 -0.18 7.27 -1.61
C LEU A 91 0.61 8.57 -1.54
N ILE A 92 1.89 8.43 -1.24
CA ILE A 92 2.87 9.51 -1.27
C ILE A 92 3.93 9.23 -2.34
N LYS A 93 4.40 10.27 -3.00
CA LYS A 93 5.69 10.27 -3.67
C LYS A 93 6.72 10.80 -2.70
N ARG A 94 7.68 9.98 -2.31
CA ARG A 94 8.76 10.38 -1.40
C ARG A 94 9.59 11.51 -2.02
N ALA A 95 10.03 12.47 -1.21
CA ALA A 95 10.95 13.52 -1.63
C ALA A 95 12.20 12.91 -2.30
N GLU A 96 12.81 13.63 -3.24
CA GLU A 96 13.95 13.16 -4.04
C GLU A 96 15.25 13.11 -3.21
N ARG A 97 15.25 12.35 -2.11
CA ARG A 97 16.35 12.20 -1.17
C ARG A 97 16.43 10.76 -0.65
N GLY A 98 17.66 10.31 -0.42
CA GLY A 98 17.94 8.99 0.14
C GLY A 98 17.62 7.83 -0.81
N ARG A 99 17.58 6.63 -0.23
CA ARG A 99 17.54 5.34 -0.94
C ARG A 99 16.22 5.05 -1.66
N HIS A 100 15.14 5.70 -1.24
CA HIS A 100 13.78 5.52 -1.75
C HIS A 100 13.19 6.82 -2.34
N GLY A 101 14.06 7.79 -2.64
CA GLY A 101 13.61 9.08 -3.17
C GLY A 101 12.85 8.93 -4.48
N GLY A 102 11.77 9.70 -4.63
CA GLY A 102 10.94 9.72 -5.83
C GLY A 102 10.03 8.49 -6.02
N GLN A 103 10.12 7.47 -5.16
CA GLN A 103 9.26 6.29 -5.22
C GLN A 103 7.86 6.60 -4.69
N ILE A 104 6.86 5.96 -5.29
CA ILE A 104 5.49 5.97 -4.77
C ILE A 104 5.36 4.88 -3.73
N ALA A 105 4.89 5.26 -2.55
CA ALA A 105 4.78 4.39 -1.40
C ALA A 105 3.47 4.64 -0.63
N LEU A 106 3.17 3.71 0.27
CA LEU A 106 2.25 3.98 1.37
C LEU A 106 2.95 4.93 2.37
N PRO A 107 2.22 5.85 3.01
CA PRO A 107 2.77 6.65 4.09
C PRO A 107 3.21 5.75 5.25
N GLY A 108 4.29 6.14 5.93
CA GLY A 108 4.88 5.35 6.99
C GLY A 108 6.40 5.48 7.11
N GLY A 109 6.90 4.94 8.20
CA GLY A 109 8.30 5.02 8.57
C GLY A 109 8.67 4.02 9.66
N GLU A 110 9.77 4.29 10.35
CA GLU A 110 10.35 3.35 11.30
C GLU A 110 9.62 3.39 12.64
N LEU A 111 9.50 2.22 13.29
CA LEU A 111 9.00 2.14 14.66
C LEU A 111 10.06 2.70 15.62
N GLU A 112 9.68 3.68 16.43
CA GLU A 112 10.59 4.34 17.37
C GLU A 112 10.29 3.95 18.83
N GLY A 113 11.34 3.69 19.60
CA GLY A 113 11.22 3.39 21.04
C GLY A 113 10.29 2.19 21.32
N ASP A 114 9.29 2.42 22.17
CA ASP A 114 8.30 1.42 22.60
C ASP A 114 6.92 1.64 21.94
N GLU A 115 6.88 2.38 20.82
CA GLU A 115 5.63 2.58 20.07
C GLU A 115 4.99 1.25 19.66
N THR A 116 3.67 1.18 19.80
CA THR A 116 2.88 0.18 19.10
C THR A 116 2.86 0.49 17.60
N PRO A 117 2.59 -0.50 16.73
CA PRO A 117 2.50 -0.24 15.30
C PRO A 117 1.48 0.83 14.93
N GLN A 118 0.37 0.90 15.66
CA GLN A 118 -0.67 1.89 15.43
C GLN A 118 -0.24 3.30 15.88
N GLU A 119 0.56 3.43 16.95
CA GLU A 119 1.14 4.72 17.36
C GLU A 119 2.14 5.25 16.32
N THR A 120 3.06 4.40 15.84
CA THR A 120 3.93 4.71 14.69
C THR A 120 3.09 5.11 13.47
N ALA A 121 2.04 4.33 13.20
CA ALA A 121 0.90 4.63 12.35
C ALA A 121 0.49 6.11 12.27
N ILE A 122 0.03 6.56 13.42
CA ILE A 122 -0.56 7.88 13.62
C ILE A 122 0.50 8.97 13.55
N ARG A 123 1.69 8.73 14.13
CA ARG A 123 2.81 9.68 14.07
C ARG A 123 3.24 9.95 12.63
N GLU A 124 3.50 8.90 11.86
CA GLU A 124 3.98 9.01 10.47
C GLU A 124 2.95 9.70 9.56
N LEU A 125 1.66 9.38 9.70
CA LEU A 125 0.60 10.10 8.98
C LEU A 125 0.58 11.59 9.32
N HIS A 126 0.83 11.95 10.58
CA HIS A 126 0.90 13.34 11.00
C HIS A 126 2.16 14.05 10.46
N GLU A 127 3.32 13.40 10.54
CA GLU A 127 4.59 13.95 10.07
C GLU A 127 4.61 14.13 8.53
N GLU A 128 4.17 13.12 7.79
CA GLU A 128 4.22 13.13 6.32
C GLU A 128 3.04 13.92 5.70
N LEU A 129 1.84 13.88 6.29
CA LEU A 129 0.60 14.39 5.68
C LEU A 129 -0.10 15.51 6.46
N GLY A 130 0.39 15.86 7.66
CA GLY A 130 -0.07 17.01 8.42
C GLY A 130 -1.45 16.89 9.08
N PHE A 131 -2.04 15.69 9.12
CA PHE A 131 -3.30 15.44 9.82
C PHE A 131 -3.10 14.41 10.94
N HIS A 132 -3.85 14.55 12.04
CA HIS A 132 -3.68 13.68 13.20
C HIS A 132 -4.71 12.55 13.15
N ALA A 133 -4.31 11.32 12.79
CA ALA A 133 -5.27 10.23 12.56
C ALA A 133 -6.13 9.84 13.78
N ALA A 134 -5.75 10.24 15.00
CA ALA A 134 -6.57 10.07 16.20
C ALA A 134 -7.57 11.22 16.45
N ASP A 135 -7.58 12.25 15.60
CA ASP A 135 -8.59 13.32 15.66
C ASP A 135 -9.97 12.73 15.33
N PRO A 136 -10.96 12.83 16.24
CA PRO A 136 -12.31 12.35 16.00
C PRO A 136 -12.98 12.97 14.76
N GLU A 137 -12.56 14.17 14.33
CA GLU A 137 -13.11 14.82 13.12
C GLU A 137 -12.76 14.07 11.84
N HIS A 138 -11.64 13.32 11.82
CA HIS A 138 -11.25 12.53 10.66
C HIS A 138 -11.92 11.15 10.62
N ASP A 139 -12.41 10.65 11.76
CA ASP A 139 -13.09 9.35 11.90
C ASP A 139 -12.33 8.20 11.20
N ILE A 140 -11.00 8.20 11.35
CA ILE A 140 -10.13 7.17 10.78
C ILE A 140 -10.22 5.91 11.64
N ARG A 141 -10.64 4.80 11.02
CA ARG A 141 -10.74 3.50 11.67
C ARG A 141 -9.67 2.56 11.12
N PHE A 142 -8.79 2.08 12.00
CA PHE A 142 -7.91 0.96 11.70
C PHE A 142 -8.74 -0.34 11.70
N VAL A 143 -8.75 -1.05 10.58
CA VAL A 143 -9.65 -2.19 10.30
C VAL A 143 -8.91 -3.53 10.23
N GLY A 144 -7.58 -3.52 10.39
CA GLY A 144 -6.78 -4.74 10.43
C GLY A 144 -5.37 -4.54 9.88
N SER A 145 -4.70 -5.65 9.61
CA SER A 145 -3.34 -5.65 9.08
C SER A 145 -3.10 -6.82 8.12
N LEU A 146 -2.26 -6.58 7.11
CA LEU A 146 -1.68 -7.66 6.31
C LEU A 146 -0.55 -8.35 7.08
N ASP A 147 -0.07 -9.48 6.57
CA ASP A 147 1.11 -10.11 7.14
C ASP A 147 2.36 -9.22 6.93
N PRO A 148 3.29 -9.17 7.90
CA PRO A 148 4.50 -8.37 7.74
C PRO A 148 5.33 -8.80 6.54
N ALA A 149 5.89 -7.83 5.83
CA ALA A 149 6.65 -8.06 4.60
C ALA A 149 8.08 -7.54 4.74
N TYR A 150 9.06 -8.37 4.40
CA TYR A 150 10.46 -7.99 4.49
C TYR A 150 10.94 -7.30 3.20
N VAL A 151 11.76 -6.26 3.37
CA VAL A 151 12.37 -5.47 2.29
C VAL A 151 13.88 -5.68 2.32
N PRO A 152 14.44 -6.54 1.44
CA PRO A 152 15.87 -6.84 1.43
C PRO A 152 16.77 -5.64 1.17
N ALA A 153 16.27 -4.67 0.39
CA ALA A 153 17.02 -3.47 0.04
C ALA A 153 17.36 -2.62 1.27
N SER A 154 16.48 -2.58 2.28
CA SER A 154 16.61 -1.70 3.45
C SER A 154 16.75 -2.47 4.78
N ASN A 155 16.61 -3.80 4.74
CA ASN A 155 16.57 -4.67 5.92
C ASN A 155 15.44 -4.29 6.91
N PHE A 156 14.30 -3.85 6.38
CA PHE A 156 13.08 -3.60 7.16
C PHE A 156 12.13 -4.79 7.11
N LEU A 157 11.53 -5.13 8.25
CA LEU A 157 10.31 -5.92 8.34
C LEU A 157 9.15 -4.93 8.51
N VAL A 158 8.36 -4.79 7.45
CA VAL A 158 7.30 -3.80 7.36
C VAL A 158 5.99 -4.38 7.88
N GLN A 159 5.46 -3.78 8.94
CA GLN A 159 4.09 -4.00 9.40
C GLN A 159 3.14 -3.15 8.56
N VAL A 160 2.01 -3.74 8.16
CA VAL A 160 1.10 -3.10 7.21
C VAL A 160 -0.26 -2.95 7.84
N LEU A 161 -0.59 -1.73 8.23
CA LEU A 161 -1.89 -1.41 8.79
C LEU A 161 -2.83 -0.98 7.68
N VAL A 162 -4.09 -1.38 7.81
CA VAL A 162 -5.16 -0.95 6.89
C VAL A 162 -6.13 -0.09 7.69
N ALA A 163 -6.39 1.10 7.16
CA ALA A 163 -7.30 2.06 7.76
C ALA A 163 -8.29 2.57 6.72
N VAL A 164 -9.45 3.02 7.19
CA VAL A 164 -10.48 3.64 6.36
C VAL A 164 -10.85 5.00 6.92
N ALA A 165 -11.14 5.96 6.06
CA ALA A 165 -11.68 7.25 6.44
C ALA A 165 -12.99 7.52 5.68
N PRO A 166 -14.04 8.08 6.31
CA PRO A 166 -15.30 8.39 5.65
C PRO A 166 -15.20 9.51 4.61
N GLN A 167 -14.13 10.32 4.69
CA GLN A 167 -13.80 11.42 3.80
C GLN A 167 -12.27 11.48 3.65
N THR A 168 -11.78 12.02 2.54
CA THR A 168 -10.35 12.31 2.40
C THR A 168 -9.97 13.42 3.39
N PRO A 169 -9.00 13.18 4.31
CA PRO A 169 -8.56 14.21 5.24
C PRO A 169 -7.99 15.43 4.50
N GLN A 170 -8.03 16.60 5.12
CA GLN A 170 -7.26 17.74 4.62
C GLN A 170 -5.78 17.48 4.84
N ILE A 171 -5.03 17.36 3.75
CA ILE A 171 -3.63 16.95 3.76
C ILE A 171 -2.75 18.20 3.57
N THR A 172 -1.74 18.34 4.43
CA THR A 172 -0.67 19.33 4.32
C THR A 172 0.66 18.59 4.33
N PRO A 173 1.18 18.15 3.16
CA PRO A 173 2.37 17.31 3.11
C PRO A 173 3.62 18.05 3.62
N ASP A 174 4.49 17.35 4.35
CA ASP A 174 5.81 17.90 4.67
C ASP A 174 6.73 17.81 3.43
N PRO A 175 7.14 18.93 2.82
CA PRO A 175 7.97 18.93 1.61
C PRO A 175 9.38 18.34 1.83
N ARG A 176 9.80 18.13 3.09
CA ARG A 176 11.07 17.46 3.40
C ARG A 176 11.01 15.97 3.10
N GLU A 177 9.83 15.36 3.20
CA GLU A 177 9.60 13.92 3.14
C GLU A 177 8.69 13.50 1.98
N VAL A 178 7.72 14.34 1.64
CA VAL A 178 6.70 14.09 0.62
C VAL A 178 6.78 15.14 -0.48
N ALA A 179 7.11 14.69 -1.70
CA ALA A 179 7.10 15.54 -2.89
C ALA A 179 5.68 15.74 -3.45
N GLU A 180 4.84 14.73 -3.35
CA GLU A 180 3.48 14.73 -3.88
C GLU A 180 2.61 13.72 -3.14
N THR A 181 1.30 13.97 -3.09
CA THR A 181 0.30 12.99 -2.65
C THR A 181 -0.62 12.65 -3.80
N LEU A 182 -1.09 11.39 -3.85
CA LEU A 182 -2.08 10.98 -4.84
C LEU A 182 -3.06 9.96 -4.26
N GLY A 183 -4.30 9.97 -4.76
CA GLY A 183 -5.22 8.86 -4.62
C GLY A 183 -5.10 7.93 -5.82
N ALA A 184 -5.03 6.63 -5.59
CA ALA A 184 -5.12 5.62 -6.65
C ALA A 184 -6.31 4.70 -6.37
N GLU A 185 -7.13 4.43 -7.38
CA GLU A 185 -8.23 3.47 -7.24
C GLU A 185 -7.67 2.10 -6.86
N LEU A 186 -8.22 1.47 -5.81
CA LEU A 186 -7.70 0.19 -5.34
C LEU A 186 -7.85 -0.91 -6.41
N GLY A 187 -8.85 -0.78 -7.30
CA GLY A 187 -9.05 -1.71 -8.41
C GLY A 187 -7.95 -1.72 -9.46
N LEU A 188 -7.08 -0.69 -9.52
CA LEU A 188 -5.87 -0.74 -10.36
C LEU A 188 -4.92 -1.86 -9.95
N PHE A 189 -4.99 -2.29 -8.69
CA PHE A 189 -4.16 -3.33 -8.11
C PHE A 189 -4.82 -4.71 -8.12
N ASP A 190 -5.96 -4.89 -8.79
CA ASP A 190 -6.57 -6.20 -8.95
C ASP A 190 -5.57 -7.18 -9.58
N PRO A 191 -5.27 -8.33 -8.95
CA PRO A 191 -4.28 -9.29 -9.46
C PRO A 191 -4.65 -9.92 -10.81
N ARG A 192 -5.89 -9.75 -11.29
CA ARG A 192 -6.34 -10.17 -12.62
C ARG A 192 -5.86 -9.23 -13.73
N HIS A 193 -5.46 -8.01 -13.39
CA HIS A 193 -4.93 -7.06 -14.37
C HIS A 193 -3.48 -7.39 -14.75
N GLU A 194 -3.12 -7.02 -15.98
CA GLU A 194 -1.76 -7.21 -16.48
C GLU A 194 -0.79 -6.27 -15.77
N VAL A 195 0.33 -6.83 -15.29
CA VAL A 195 1.44 -6.07 -14.70
C VAL A 195 2.49 -5.81 -15.77
N HIS A 196 2.89 -4.55 -15.94
CA HIS A 196 3.88 -4.16 -16.92
C HIS A 196 5.27 -4.54 -16.41
N VAL A 197 6.11 -5.18 -17.22
CA VAL A 197 7.46 -5.58 -16.80
C VAL A 197 8.50 -4.60 -17.33
N VAL A 198 9.43 -4.19 -16.47
CA VAL A 198 10.55 -3.29 -16.82
C VAL A 198 11.87 -3.87 -16.36
N ASP A 199 12.93 -3.55 -17.10
CA ASP A 199 14.32 -3.77 -16.69
C ASP A 199 14.92 -2.42 -16.30
N ALA A 200 15.43 -2.28 -15.08
CA ALA A 200 15.98 -1.03 -14.56
C ALA A 200 17.15 -1.28 -13.58
N GLU A 201 17.94 -0.24 -13.32
CA GLU A 201 18.97 -0.28 -12.27
C GLU A 201 18.44 0.37 -11.00
N GLU A 202 18.34 -0.42 -9.95
CA GLU A 202 17.87 0.01 -8.63
C GLU A 202 19.02 -0.15 -7.63
N GLN A 203 19.52 0.96 -7.10
CA GLN A 203 20.56 0.96 -6.06
C GLN A 203 21.82 0.15 -6.46
N GLY A 204 22.23 0.27 -7.73
CA GLY A 204 23.37 -0.44 -8.29
C GLY A 204 23.10 -1.90 -8.67
N GLN A 205 21.86 -2.37 -8.55
CA GLN A 205 21.44 -3.70 -8.97
C GLN A 205 20.53 -3.62 -10.18
N ARG A 206 20.87 -4.35 -11.25
CA ARG A 206 19.98 -4.51 -12.40
C ARG A 206 18.87 -5.50 -12.07
N LEU A 207 17.64 -5.04 -12.13
CA LEU A 207 16.45 -5.82 -11.81
C LEU A 207 15.50 -5.87 -13.01
N ARG A 208 14.77 -6.97 -13.11
CA ARG A 208 13.52 -7.09 -13.87
C ARG A 208 12.36 -7.16 -12.88
N TYR A 209 11.39 -6.25 -12.97
CA TYR A 209 10.27 -6.22 -12.04
C TYR A 209 8.99 -5.66 -12.67
N GLY A 210 7.87 -6.03 -12.06
CA GLY A 210 6.53 -5.56 -12.42
C GLY A 210 6.24 -4.16 -11.87
N VAL A 211 5.55 -3.35 -12.68
CA VAL A 211 5.07 -2.01 -12.35
C VAL A 211 3.58 -1.92 -12.66
N ILE A 212 2.85 -1.20 -11.82
CA ILE A 212 1.43 -0.91 -11.97
C ILE A 212 1.29 0.58 -12.28
N PRO A 213 0.77 0.96 -13.46
CA PRO A 213 0.50 2.35 -13.78
C PRO A 213 -0.56 2.95 -12.84
N VAL A 214 -0.31 4.16 -12.36
CA VAL A 214 -1.26 4.96 -11.59
C VAL A 214 -1.40 6.34 -12.24
N PRO A 215 -2.46 7.13 -11.93
CA PRO A 215 -2.72 8.40 -12.62
C PRO A 215 -1.49 9.30 -12.68
N GLY A 216 -1.33 10.11 -13.75
CA GLY A 216 -0.24 11.09 -13.88
C GLY A 216 1.12 10.55 -14.35
N GLU A 217 1.13 9.56 -15.26
CA GLU A 217 2.35 8.91 -15.80
C GLU A 217 3.26 8.27 -14.74
N ARG A 218 2.66 7.92 -13.61
CA ARG A 218 3.32 7.38 -12.42
C ARG A 218 3.23 5.86 -12.37
N ARG A 219 4.11 5.25 -11.59
CA ARG A 219 4.23 3.79 -11.48
C ARG A 219 4.43 3.39 -10.03
N VAL A 220 3.71 2.36 -9.59
CA VAL A 220 3.89 1.70 -8.31
C VAL A 220 4.57 0.36 -8.54
N TRP A 221 5.55 0.01 -7.72
CA TRP A 221 6.33 -1.22 -7.86
C TRP A 221 6.82 -1.70 -6.49
N GLY A 222 7.54 -2.82 -6.47
CA GLY A 222 8.19 -3.34 -5.26
C GLY A 222 7.18 -3.71 -4.17
N LEU A 223 7.52 -3.42 -2.91
CA LEU A 223 6.68 -3.77 -1.78
C LEU A 223 5.28 -3.14 -1.89
N THR A 224 5.19 -1.85 -2.22
CA THR A 224 3.90 -1.14 -2.32
C THR A 224 2.96 -1.80 -3.31
N ALA A 225 3.44 -2.17 -4.51
CA ALA A 225 2.60 -2.88 -5.49
C ALA A 225 2.12 -4.23 -4.96
N ARG A 226 2.99 -5.01 -4.31
CA ARG A 226 2.64 -6.31 -3.71
C ARG A 226 1.55 -6.17 -2.65
N LEU A 227 1.72 -5.24 -1.70
CA LEU A 227 0.78 -5.02 -0.60
C LEU A 227 -0.60 -4.60 -1.11
N LEU A 228 -0.64 -3.72 -2.11
CA LEU A 228 -1.89 -3.25 -2.69
C LEU A 228 -2.57 -4.34 -3.52
N CYS A 229 -1.82 -5.17 -4.25
CA CYS A 229 -2.38 -6.34 -4.93
C CYS A 229 -2.90 -7.39 -3.95
N GLU A 230 -2.23 -7.58 -2.81
CA GLU A 230 -2.72 -8.45 -1.75
C GLU A 230 -4.05 -7.94 -1.18
N LEU A 231 -4.10 -6.65 -0.82
CA LEU A 231 -5.31 -6.03 -0.30
C LEU A 231 -6.46 -6.10 -1.32
N ALA A 232 -6.20 -5.80 -2.58
CA ALA A 232 -7.18 -5.91 -3.65
C ALA A 232 -7.66 -7.37 -3.87
N SER A 233 -6.75 -8.35 -3.86
CA SER A 233 -7.09 -9.78 -3.96
C SER A 233 -8.06 -10.20 -2.86
N ARG A 234 -7.79 -9.79 -1.61
CA ARG A 234 -8.64 -10.10 -0.45
C ARG A 234 -10.02 -9.47 -0.55
N LEU A 235 -10.12 -8.26 -1.09
CA LEU A 235 -11.39 -7.55 -1.24
C LEU A 235 -12.20 -7.94 -2.49
N ALA A 236 -11.57 -8.56 -3.48
CA ALA A 236 -12.25 -9.04 -4.69
C ALA A 236 -13.25 -10.19 -4.42
N GLN A 237 -13.21 -10.82 -3.24
CA GLN A 237 -14.14 -11.89 -2.81
C GLN A 237 -15.25 -11.42 -1.85
N ALA A 238 -15.17 -10.20 -1.33
CA ALA A 238 -16.07 -9.69 -0.28
C ALA A 238 -17.24 -8.87 -0.81
#